data_AF-A0A1G2DCJ1-F1
#
_entry.id   AF-A0A1G2DCJ1-F1
#
_cell.length_a   1.000
_cell.length_b   1.000
_cell.length_c   1.000
_cell.angle_alpha   90.00
_cell.angle_beta   90.00
_cell.angle_gamma   90.00
#
_symmetry.space_group_name_H-M   'P 1'
#
loop_
_entity.id
_entity.type
_entity.pdbx_description
1 polymer ?
#
loop_
_entity_poly.entity_id
_entity_poly.type
_entity_poly.pdbx_seq_one_letter_code
_entity_poly.pdbx_strand_id
1 'polypeptide(L)'
;MLETIALKWATFDPVIALGIFIAYALIDALYAKWTHEITRLDEWRSATTGGIMHVLIAFGVLNYTGNFLYVIPLVAGSWLGTFFYVRHERLRQEMMKKNTDE
;
A
#
# COMPACT_ATOMS: atom_id res chain seq x y z
N MET A 1 -34.16 -2.13 13.85
CA MET A 1 -33.37 -2.83 12.81
C MET A 1 -33.78 -2.39 11.41
N LEU A 2 -35.05 -2.55 11.01
CA LEU A 2 -35.55 -2.09 9.69
C LEU A 2 -35.46 -0.57 9.51
N GLU A 3 -35.83 0.21 10.53
CA GLU A 3 -35.70 1.68 10.52
C GLU A 3 -34.24 2.14 10.35
N THR A 4 -33.30 1.41 10.94
CA THR A 4 -31.87 1.68 10.81
C THR A 4 -31.40 1.49 9.37
N ILE A 5 -31.86 0.44 8.68
CA ILE A 5 -31.52 0.17 7.28
C ILE A 5 -32.11 1.24 6.36
N ALA A 6 -33.37 1.61 6.56
CA ALA A 6 -34.02 2.66 5.78
C ALA A 6 -33.30 4.00 5.91
N LEU A 7 -32.86 4.37 7.13
CA LEU A 7 -32.07 5.57 7.36
C LEU A 7 -30.73 5.55 6.60
N LYS A 8 -30.05 4.40 6.53
CA LYS A 8 -28.78 4.28 5.78
C LYS A 8 -28.97 4.47 4.29
N TRP A 9 -30.04 3.91 3.71
CA TRP A 9 -30.41 4.15 2.32
C TRP A 9 -30.75 5.61 2.04
N ALA A 10 -31.44 6.28 2.97
CA ALA A 10 -31.77 7.70 2.83
C ALA A 10 -30.52 8.61 2.81
N THR A 11 -29.44 8.21 3.50
CA THR A 11 -28.16 8.92 3.51
C THR A 11 -27.15 8.40 2.48
N PHE A 12 -27.53 7.42 1.66
CA PHE A 12 -26.64 6.83 0.67
C PHE A 12 -26.50 7.74 -0.55
N ASP A 13 -25.27 8.10 -0.88
CA ASP A 13 -24.96 8.93 -2.04
C ASP A 13 -24.28 8.08 -3.13
N PRO A 14 -24.93 7.87 -4.30
CA PRO A 14 -24.36 7.13 -5.41
C PRO A 14 -23.04 7.70 -5.95
N VAL A 15 -22.82 9.01 -5.84
CA VAL A 15 -21.58 9.66 -6.31
C VAL A 15 -20.42 9.30 -5.39
N ILE A 16 -20.64 9.34 -4.07
CA ILE A 16 -19.67 8.88 -3.09
C ILE A 16 -19.39 7.38 -3.28
N ALA A 17 -20.43 6.58 -3.52
CA ALA A 17 -20.29 5.14 -3.77
C ALA A 17 -19.42 4.86 -5.01
N LEU A 18 -19.61 5.59 -6.10
CA LEU A 18 -18.78 5.49 -7.30
C LEU A 18 -17.33 5.93 -7.01
N GLY A 19 -17.14 7.00 -6.24
CA GLY A 19 -15.81 7.45 -5.80
C GLY A 19 -15.07 6.39 -5.00
N ILE A 20 -15.76 5.73 -4.05
CA ILE A 20 -15.22 4.61 -3.28
C ILE A 20 -14.85 3.46 -4.23
N PHE A 21 -15.75 3.09 -5.14
CA PHE A 21 -15.50 2.01 -6.10
C PHE A 21 -14.22 2.26 -6.93
N ILE A 22 -14.06 3.46 -7.50
CA ILE A 22 -12.89 3.82 -8.31
C ILE A 22 -11.63 3.84 -7.44
N ALA A 23 -11.68 4.43 -6.24
CA ALA A 23 -10.55 4.51 -5.34
C ALA A 23 -10.04 3.11 -4.98
N TYR A 24 -10.94 2.18 -4.64
CA TYR A 24 -10.56 0.81 -4.29
C TYR A 24 -10.08 0.01 -5.50
N ALA A 25 -10.67 0.19 -6.68
CA ALA A 25 -10.16 -0.44 -7.90
C ALA A 25 -8.71 -0.02 -8.22
N LEU A 26 -8.36 1.25 -7.99
CA LEU A 26 -7.00 1.76 -8.14
C LEU A 26 -6.05 1.20 -7.07
N ILE A 27 -6.50 1.16 -5.81
CA ILE A 27 -5.73 0.58 -4.70
C ILE A 27 -5.43 -0.90 -4.98
N ASP A 28 -6.41 -1.67 -5.44
CA ASP A 28 -6.25 -3.09 -5.76
C ASP A 28 -5.31 -3.32 -6.95
N ALA A 29 -5.41 -2.50 -8.01
CA ALA A 29 -4.48 -2.54 -9.12
C ALA A 29 -3.04 -2.24 -8.67
N LEU A 30 -2.88 -1.31 -7.73
CA LEU A 30 -1.58 -0.94 -7.18
C LEU A 30 -1.02 -2.02 -6.25
N TYR A 31 -1.86 -2.70 -5.47
CA TYR A 31 -1.47 -3.91 -4.72
C TYR A 31 -0.98 -5.02 -5.65
N ALA A 32 -1.71 -5.31 -6.74
CA ALA A 32 -1.29 -6.32 -7.71
C ALA A 32 0.06 -5.98 -8.36
N LYS A 33 0.28 -4.71 -8.73
CA LYS A 33 1.57 -4.21 -9.21
C LYS A 33 2.66 -4.38 -8.16
N TRP A 34 2.39 -4.01 -6.91
CA TRP A 34 3.35 -4.12 -5.81
C TRP A 34 3.77 -5.57 -5.55
N THR A 35 2.82 -6.51 -5.52
CA THR A 35 3.09 -7.95 -5.40
C THR A 35 3.98 -8.44 -6.55
N HIS A 36 3.69 -8.01 -7.78
CA HIS A 36 4.52 -8.35 -8.93
C HIS A 36 5.96 -7.81 -8.80
N GLU A 37 6.14 -6.60 -8.27
CA GLU A 37 7.47 -6.02 -8.06
C GLU A 37 8.26 -6.73 -6.94
N ILE A 38 7.59 -7.06 -5.83
CA ILE A 38 8.19 -7.80 -4.71
C ILE A 38 8.66 -9.19 -5.17
N THR A 39 7.82 -9.91 -5.92
CA THR A 39 8.17 -11.25 -6.41
C THR A 39 9.36 -11.25 -7.37
N ARG A 40 9.60 -10.12 -8.06
CA ARG A 40 10.77 -9.92 -8.92
C ARG A 40 12.00 -9.39 -8.19
N LEU A 41 11.89 -9.18 -6.87
CA LEU A 41 12.93 -8.61 -6.03
C LEU A 41 13.45 -7.27 -6.55
N ASP A 42 12.58 -6.45 -7.15
CA ASP A 42 12.95 -5.11 -7.59
C ASP A 42 12.81 -4.14 -6.41
N GLU A 43 13.91 -3.91 -5.69
CA GLU A 43 13.91 -3.09 -4.47
C GLU A 43 13.40 -1.66 -4.69
N TRP A 44 13.72 -1.05 -5.83
CA TRP A 44 13.37 0.35 -6.13
C TRP A 44 11.89 0.52 -6.46
N ARG A 45 11.36 -0.34 -7.34
CA ARG A 45 9.95 -0.30 -7.72
C ARG A 45 9.07 -0.69 -6.54
N SER A 46 9.42 -1.75 -5.82
CA SER A 46 8.66 -2.22 -4.66
C SER A 46 8.58 -1.16 -3.57
N ALA A 47 9.69 -0.48 -3.26
CA ALA A 47 9.71 0.59 -2.27
C ALA A 47 8.88 1.80 -2.70
N THR A 48 8.99 2.22 -3.96
CA THR A 48 8.25 3.37 -4.51
C THR A 48 6.75 3.10 -4.53
N THR A 49 6.33 1.94 -5.03
CA THR A 49 4.91 1.54 -5.05
C THR A 49 4.37 1.41 -3.62
N GLY A 50 5.13 0.78 -2.71
CA GLY A 50 4.77 0.70 -1.30
C GLY A 50 4.62 2.08 -0.63
N GLY A 51 5.50 3.02 -0.93
CA GLY A 51 5.43 4.41 -0.47
C GLY A 51 4.18 5.13 -0.97
N ILE A 52 3.84 5.01 -2.26
CA ILE A 52 2.61 5.58 -2.84
C ILE A 52 1.38 5.02 -2.13
N MET A 53 1.33 3.70 -1.90
CA MET A 53 0.24 3.05 -1.16
C MET A 53 0.06 3.63 0.24
N HIS A 54 1.16 3.90 0.95
CA HIS A 54 1.10 4.50 2.28
C HIS A 54 0.62 5.95 2.27
N VAL A 55 0.87 6.72 1.19
CA VAL A 55 0.26 8.04 1.01
C VAL A 55 -1.25 7.92 0.82
N LEU A 56 -1.69 7.02 -0.08
CA LEU A 56 -3.11 6.85 -0.40
C LEU A 56 -3.93 6.39 0.82
N ILE A 57 -3.33 5.55 1.66
CA ILE A 57 -3.99 4.95 2.83
C ILE A 57 -3.58 5.67 4.12
N ALA A 58 -2.97 6.86 4.04
CA ALA A 58 -2.55 7.67 5.19
C ALA A 58 -3.72 8.17 6.06
N PHE A 59 -4.97 7.89 5.69
CA PHE A 59 -6.17 8.31 6.38
C PHE A 59 -6.12 8.05 7.89
N GLY A 60 -5.63 6.88 8.32
CA GLY A 60 -5.51 6.57 9.76
C GLY A 60 -4.58 7.53 10.52
N VAL A 61 -3.42 7.83 9.92
CA VAL A 61 -2.44 8.77 10.50
C VAL A 61 -2.98 10.20 10.50
N LEU A 62 -3.66 10.60 9.42
CA LEU A 62 -4.24 11.93 9.31
C LEU A 62 -5.36 12.14 10.34
N ASN A 63 -6.23 11.15 10.56
CA ASN A 63 -7.29 11.27 11.56
C ASN A 63 -6.73 11.28 13.00
N TYR A 64 -5.69 10.50 13.27
CA TYR A 64 -5.10 10.45 14.61
C TYR A 64 -4.31 11.71 14.96
N THR A 65 -3.53 12.23 14.01
CA THR A 65 -2.60 13.35 14.26
C THR A 65 -3.18 14.72 13.93
N GLY A 66 -4.15 14.79 13.01
CA GLY A 66 -4.63 16.04 12.43
C GLY A 66 -3.57 16.83 11.65
N ASN A 67 -2.38 16.27 11.41
CA ASN A 67 -1.25 16.97 10.81
C ASN A 67 -0.61 16.15 9.67
N PHE A 68 -0.72 16.67 8.45
CA PHE A 68 -0.22 15.99 7.25
C PHE A 68 1.30 15.80 7.22
N LEU A 69 2.07 16.54 8.04
CA LEU A 69 3.52 16.37 8.12
C LEU A 69 3.92 14.98 8.62
N TYR A 70 3.05 14.29 9.36
CA TYR A 70 3.28 12.90 9.78
C TYR A 70 3.21 11.88 8.62
N VAL A 71 2.72 12.28 7.44
CA VAL A 71 2.80 11.45 6.23
C VAL A 71 4.25 11.30 5.76
N ILE A 72 5.11 12.30 6.01
CA ILE A 72 6.53 12.24 5.62
C ILE A 72 7.26 11.07 6.32
N PRO A 73 7.30 10.97 7.67
CA PRO A 73 7.94 9.84 8.33
C PRO A 73 7.23 8.51 8.06
N LEU A 74 5.91 8.51 7.82
CA LEU A 74 5.16 7.32 7.41
C LEU A 74 5.69 6.76 6.08
N VAL A 75 5.78 7.61 5.06
CA VAL A 75 6.21 7.21 3.72
C VAL A 75 7.70 6.88 3.72
N ALA A 76 8.53 7.67 4.40
CA ALA A 76 9.96 7.41 4.51
C ALA A 76 10.24 6.07 5.18
N GLY A 77 9.56 5.76 6.29
CA GLY A 77 9.70 4.49 6.99
C GLY A 77 9.26 3.29 6.13
N SER A 78 8.12 3.41 5.46
CA SER A 78 7.62 2.36 4.53
C SER A 78 8.57 2.12 3.36
N TRP A 79 9.04 3.20 2.72
CA TRP A 79 9.94 3.13 1.57
C TRP A 79 11.27 2.50 1.95
N LEU A 80 11.91 2.99 3.02
CA LEU A 80 13.20 2.46 3.51
C LEU A 80 13.06 1.00 3.95
N GLY A 81 12.04 0.67 4.75
CA GLY A 81 11.81 -0.68 5.23
C GLY A 81 11.63 -1.68 4.08
N THR A 82 10.80 -1.34 3.09
CA THR A 82 10.60 -2.16 1.90
C THR A 82 11.88 -2.30 1.08
N PHE A 83 12.60 -1.21 0.85
CA PHE A 83 13.84 -1.20 0.09
C PHE A 83 14.89 -2.14 0.68
N PHE A 84 15.18 -1.98 1.98
CA PHE A 84 16.19 -2.80 2.65
C PHE A 84 15.80 -4.27 2.75
N TYR A 85 14.52 -4.55 2.99
CA TYR A 85 14.04 -5.92 3.05
C TYR A 85 14.16 -6.63 1.71
N VAL A 86 13.65 -6.04 0.62
CA VAL A 86 13.74 -6.63 -0.73
C VAL A 86 15.19 -6.76 -1.18
N ARG A 87 16.04 -5.77 -0.88
CA ARG A 87 17.48 -5.83 -1.12
C ARG A 87 18.14 -7.00 -0.40
N HIS A 88 17.81 -7.21 0.87
CA HIS A 88 18.33 -8.33 1.66
C HIS A 88 17.91 -9.69 1.07
N GLU A 89 16.63 -9.82 0.71
CA GLU A 89 16.07 -11.01 0.08
C GLU A 89 16.78 -11.34 -1.24
N ARG A 90 16.99 -10.34 -2.10
CA ARG A 90 17.70 -10.51 -3.37
C ARG A 90 19.11 -11.04 -3.18
N LEU A 91 19.87 -10.40 -2.29
CA LEU A 91 21.24 -10.80 -1.98
C LEU A 91 21.29 -12.22 -1.39
N ARG A 92 20.34 -12.58 -0.52
CA ARG A 92 20.26 -13.93 0.04
C ARG A 92 20.05 -14.99 -1.04
N GLN A 93 19.15 -14.73 -2.00
CA GLN A 93 18.91 -15.66 -3.11
C GLN A 93 20.13 -15.79 -4.04
N GLU A 94 20.82 -14.69 -4.33
CA GLU A 94 22.07 -14.71 -5.11
C GLU A 94 23.15 -15.57 -4.44
N MET A 95 23.30 -15.48 -3.12
CA MET A 95 24.26 -16.28 -2.34
C MET A 95 23.90 -17.77 -2.31
N MET A 96 22.61 -18.11 -2.11
CA MET A 96 22.16 -19.51 -2.11
C MET A 96 22.38 -20.18 -3.46
N LYS A 97 22.14 -19.46 -4.56
CA LYS A 97 22.38 -19.96 -5.91
C LYS A 97 23.86 -20.28 -6.11
N LYS A 98 24.75 -19.35 -5.75
CA LYS A 98 26.21 -19.55 -5.86
C LYS A 98 26.69 -20.80 -5.10
N ASN A 99 26.19 -21.03 -3.88
CA ASN A 99 26.58 -22.19 -3.07
C ASN A 99 26.06 -23.54 -3.61
N THR A 100 25.05 -23.54 -4.48
CA THR A 100 24.52 -24.78 -5.08
C THR A 100 25.27 -25.15 -6.36
N ASP A 101 25.89 -24.17 -7.01
CA ASP A 101 26.65 -24.34 -8.25
C ASP A 101 28.14 -24.67 -8.00
N GLU A 102 28.62 -24.60 -6.74
CA GLU A 102 29.96 -24.99 -6.26
C GLU A 102 29.97 -26.42 -5.68
#